data_AF-A0A8G2C5S1-F1
#
_entry.id   AF-A0A8G2C5S1-F1
#
_cell.length_a   1.000
_cell.length_b   1.000
_cell.length_c   1.000
_cell.angle_alpha   90.00
_cell.angle_beta   90.00
_cell.angle_gamma   90.00
#
_symmetry.space_group_name_H-M   'P 1'
#
loop_
_entity.id
_entity.type
_entity.pdbx_description
1 polymer ?
#
loop_
_entity_poly.entity_id
_entity_poly.type
_entity_poly.pdbx_seq_one_letter_code
_entity_poly.pdbx_strand_id
1 'polypeptide(L)'
;MKALYSLFLVFALAALALVGAGALGMEKAFGLYIPFLAVAVFVVGFCMRVVDWGKSAVPFCIPTTCGQQESLPWIKQSTIENPSTTGGVVMRMLLEVLLFRSLFRNTKVDLHEGTKVTYSSSKWLWLGALAFHYSFLTIVLRHMRFFTEPVPGIIAGIEAMDSMLQIGAPTLYLTDVVFVAAVTYLFVRRVVVPQIRYISLVQDYFPLFLILGIAFSGIFMRYFAKVDIISVKQLAMGLVTFSWVVPEGIGVMFYIHMFLVSVLLAYFPLSKLMHMGGVFLSPTRNMNCASRKFRHINPWKFENVHYHTYEEYEDEFREKMVDKDLPVDKPLAEGAE
;
A
#
# COMPACT_ATOMS: atom_id res chain seq x y z
N MET A 1 19.80 -2.69 -15.92
CA MET A 1 19.77 -1.21 -16.05
C MET A 1 18.82 -0.54 -15.06
N LYS A 2 17.50 -0.78 -15.09
CA LYS A 2 16.51 -0.11 -14.20
C LYS A 2 16.89 -0.11 -12.71
N ALA A 3 17.27 -1.27 -12.16
CA ALA A 3 17.70 -1.38 -10.76
C ALA A 3 18.98 -0.60 -10.46
N LEU A 4 19.95 -0.57 -11.38
CA LEU A 4 21.20 0.18 -11.22
C LEU A 4 20.95 1.70 -11.21
N TYR A 5 20.06 2.20 -12.08
CA TYR A 5 19.67 3.60 -12.04
C TYR A 5 19.02 3.98 -10.70
N SER A 6 18.11 3.15 -10.20
CA SER A 6 17.49 3.36 -8.89
C SER A 6 18.51 3.35 -7.75
N LEU A 7 19.46 2.42 -7.78
CA LEU A 7 20.54 2.34 -6.78
C LEU A 7 21.43 3.59 -6.82
N PHE A 8 21.88 3.98 -8.02
CA PHE A 8 22.68 5.18 -8.22
C PHE A 8 21.96 6.44 -7.72
N LEU A 9 20.65 6.56 -8.00
CA LEU A 9 19.88 7.71 -7.56
C LEU A 9 19.84 7.82 -6.03
N VAL A 10 19.68 6.70 -5.31
CA VAL A 10 19.72 6.70 -3.83
C VAL A 10 21.09 7.06 -3.30
N PHE A 11 22.17 6.57 -3.91
CA PHE A 11 23.53 6.98 -3.55
C PHE A 11 23.78 8.47 -3.82
N ALA A 12 23.28 8.99 -4.95
CA ALA A 12 23.38 10.41 -5.28
C ALA A 12 22.63 11.27 -4.25
N LEU A 13 21.45 10.84 -3.79
CA LEU A 13 20.72 11.52 -2.71
C LEU A 13 21.51 11.52 -1.39
N ALA A 14 22.09 10.38 -1.02
CA ALA A 14 22.92 10.30 0.19
C ALA A 14 24.17 11.18 0.09
N ALA A 15 24.83 11.19 -1.07
CA ALA A 15 25.98 12.04 -1.34
C ALA A 15 25.62 13.54 -1.33
N LEU A 16 24.44 13.91 -1.84
CA LEU A 16 23.93 15.28 -1.78
C LEU A 16 23.78 15.75 -0.33
N ALA A 17 23.23 14.92 0.54
CA ALA A 17 23.11 15.24 1.97
C ALA A 17 24.48 15.28 2.67
N LEU A 18 25.40 14.37 2.32
CA LEU A 18 26.76 14.35 2.84
C LEU A 18 27.51 15.66 2.50
N VAL A 19 27.46 16.10 1.25
CA VAL A 19 28.11 17.34 0.81
C VAL A 19 27.40 18.56 1.39
N GLY A 20 26.07 18.61 1.29
CA GLY A 20 25.29 19.76 1.73
C GLY A 20 25.39 20.01 3.23
N ALA A 21 25.04 19.02 4.06
CA ALA A 21 25.07 19.18 5.51
C ALA A 21 26.49 19.03 6.09
N GLY A 22 27.32 18.16 5.52
CA GLY A 22 28.66 17.89 6.07
C GLY A 22 29.75 18.86 5.60
N ALA A 23 29.85 19.14 4.31
CA ALA A 23 30.94 19.95 3.76
C ALA A 23 30.56 21.44 3.62
N LEU A 24 29.29 21.74 3.32
CA LEU A 24 28.82 23.11 3.08
C LEU A 24 28.11 23.75 4.28
N GLY A 25 27.96 23.03 5.41
CA GLY A 25 27.33 23.54 6.63
C GLY A 25 25.84 23.88 6.48
N MET A 26 25.14 23.29 5.49
CA MET A 26 23.74 23.58 5.20
C MET A 26 22.76 22.87 6.17
N GLU A 27 23.11 22.77 7.44
CA GLU A 27 22.37 21.99 8.45
C GLU A 27 20.90 22.45 8.58
N LYS A 28 20.63 23.76 8.53
CA LYS A 28 19.25 24.29 8.54
C LYS A 28 18.41 23.81 7.35
N ALA A 29 19.01 23.66 6.17
CA ALA A 29 18.30 23.19 5.00
C ALA A 29 17.88 21.72 5.16
N PHE A 30 18.82 20.86 5.59
CA PHE A 30 18.60 19.43 5.73
C PHE A 30 17.86 19.03 7.02
N GLY A 31 17.96 19.83 8.08
CA GLY A 31 17.32 19.60 9.38
C GLY A 31 15.95 20.25 9.54
N LEU A 32 15.64 21.34 8.82
CA LEU A 32 14.37 22.07 8.95
C LEU A 32 13.64 22.23 7.61
N TYR A 33 14.22 22.96 6.65
CA TYR A 33 13.48 23.38 5.45
C TYR A 33 13.01 22.20 4.59
N ILE A 34 13.90 21.25 4.30
CA ILE A 34 13.58 20.06 3.51
C ILE A 34 12.56 19.18 4.26
N PRO A 35 12.74 18.86 5.56
CA PRO A 35 11.72 18.16 6.34
C PRO A 35 10.34 18.81 6.32
N PHE A 36 10.25 20.13 6.56
CA PHE A 36 8.96 20.84 6.54
C PHE A 36 8.31 20.78 5.15
N LEU A 37 9.08 21.00 4.09
CA LEU A 37 8.58 20.89 2.72
C LEU A 37 8.10 19.46 2.42
N ALA A 38 8.87 18.46 2.82
CA ALA A 38 8.52 17.06 2.63
C ALA A 38 7.21 16.67 3.35
N VAL A 39 7.03 17.13 4.58
CA VAL A 39 5.78 16.93 5.34
C VAL A 39 4.61 17.64 4.64
N ALA A 40 4.80 18.89 4.19
CA ALA A 40 3.76 19.62 3.47
C ALA A 40 3.34 18.89 2.18
N VAL A 41 4.32 18.48 1.36
CA VAL A 41 4.07 17.69 0.13
C VAL A 41 3.38 16.37 0.45
N PHE A 42 3.83 15.67 1.49
CA PHE A 42 3.22 14.41 1.94
C PHE A 42 1.75 14.61 2.31
N VAL A 43 1.44 15.54 3.22
CA VAL A 43 0.08 15.76 3.73
C VAL A 43 -0.85 16.24 2.60
N VAL A 44 -0.44 17.28 1.86
CA VAL A 44 -1.27 17.82 0.77
C VAL A 44 -1.47 16.77 -0.32
N GLY A 45 -0.41 16.12 -0.77
CA GLY A 45 -0.49 15.09 -1.80
C GLY A 45 -1.32 13.89 -1.37
N PHE A 46 -1.22 13.45 -0.10
CA PHE A 46 -2.01 12.36 0.43
C PHE A 46 -3.51 12.73 0.45
N CYS A 47 -3.84 13.92 0.98
CA CYS A 47 -5.21 14.42 1.00
C CYS A 47 -5.80 14.54 -0.41
N MET A 48 -5.05 15.10 -1.37
CA MET A 48 -5.49 15.19 -2.77
C MET A 48 -5.79 13.81 -3.35
N ARG A 49 -4.91 12.83 -3.17
CA ARG A 49 -5.13 11.45 -3.63
C ARG A 49 -6.39 10.83 -3.04
N VAL A 50 -6.59 10.96 -1.72
CA VAL A 50 -7.77 10.43 -1.04
C VAL A 50 -9.05 11.08 -1.53
N VAL A 51 -9.03 12.41 -1.72
CA VAL A 51 -10.17 13.16 -2.26
C VAL A 51 -10.47 12.76 -3.70
N ASP A 52 -9.45 12.62 -4.55
CA ASP A 52 -9.61 12.21 -5.95
C ASP A 52 -10.23 10.81 -6.07
N TRP A 53 -9.76 9.86 -5.28
CA TRP A 53 -10.35 8.53 -5.21
C TRP A 53 -11.75 8.53 -4.61
N GLY A 54 -12.00 9.33 -3.57
CA GLY A 54 -13.33 9.46 -2.96
C GLY A 54 -14.36 10.09 -3.89
N LYS A 55 -13.94 10.97 -4.81
CA LYS A 55 -14.78 11.57 -5.86
C LYS A 55 -14.98 10.65 -7.06
N SER A 56 -14.22 9.57 -7.18
CA SER A 56 -14.32 8.65 -8.32
C SER A 56 -15.66 7.91 -8.26
N ALA A 57 -16.47 8.06 -9.32
CA ALA A 57 -17.75 7.38 -9.41
C ALA A 57 -17.54 5.85 -9.45
N VAL A 58 -18.39 5.12 -8.72
CA VAL A 58 -18.40 3.66 -8.75
C VAL A 58 -19.75 3.17 -9.27
N PRO A 59 -19.93 3.11 -10.60
CA PRO A 59 -21.23 2.83 -11.21
C PRO A 59 -21.67 1.37 -11.08
N PHE A 60 -20.73 0.46 -10.79
CA PHE A 60 -20.96 -0.97 -10.77
C PHE A 60 -20.55 -1.58 -9.43
N CYS A 61 -21.34 -2.54 -8.96
CA CYS A 61 -20.97 -3.42 -7.86
C CYS A 61 -20.03 -4.51 -8.37
N ILE A 62 -18.72 -4.31 -8.19
CA ILE A 62 -17.67 -5.21 -8.68
C ILE A 62 -16.80 -5.81 -7.54
N PRO A 63 -17.37 -6.26 -6.40
CA PRO A 63 -16.57 -6.88 -5.37
C PRO A 63 -15.94 -8.18 -5.88
N THR A 64 -14.70 -8.45 -5.46
CA THR A 64 -14.06 -9.74 -5.73
C THR A 64 -14.83 -10.85 -5.00
N THR A 65 -15.29 -11.85 -5.74
CA THR A 65 -16.07 -12.97 -5.23
C THR A 65 -15.18 -14.22 -5.13
N CYS A 66 -14.62 -14.46 -3.95
CA CYS A 66 -13.74 -15.62 -3.70
C CYS A 66 -14.50 -16.73 -2.96
N GLY A 67 -15.32 -17.52 -3.65
CA GLY A 67 -16.06 -18.64 -3.05
C GLY A 67 -17.56 -18.41 -2.94
N GLN A 68 -18.23 -19.20 -2.11
CA GLN A 68 -19.69 -19.34 -2.17
C GLN A 68 -20.41 -18.07 -1.68
N GLN A 69 -21.22 -17.49 -2.57
CA GLN A 69 -22.11 -16.37 -2.25
C GLN A 69 -23.32 -16.82 -1.42
N GLU A 70 -23.98 -15.86 -0.75
CA GLU A 70 -25.26 -16.11 -0.10
C GLU A 70 -26.29 -16.58 -1.15
N SER A 71 -26.96 -17.68 -0.86
CA SER A 71 -27.92 -18.30 -1.77
C SER A 71 -29.04 -18.97 -0.98
N LEU A 72 -29.10 -20.31 -0.98
CA LEU A 72 -30.14 -21.07 -0.29
C LEU A 72 -29.71 -21.37 1.15
N PRO A 73 -30.62 -21.47 2.14
CA PRO A 73 -30.28 -21.65 3.55
C PRO A 73 -29.39 -22.85 3.87
N TRP A 74 -29.44 -23.90 3.04
CA TRP A 74 -28.65 -25.12 3.18
C TRP A 74 -27.27 -25.06 2.51
N ILE A 75 -26.98 -24.01 1.73
CA ILE A 75 -25.68 -23.82 1.08
C ILE A 75 -24.85 -22.86 1.93
N LYS A 76 -23.78 -23.38 2.54
CA LYS A 76 -22.89 -22.59 3.40
C LYS A 76 -22.21 -21.46 2.62
N GLN A 77 -22.54 -20.22 2.97
CA GLN A 77 -21.87 -19.04 2.44
C GLN A 77 -20.43 -18.91 2.97
N SER A 78 -19.54 -18.38 2.13
CA SER A 78 -18.22 -17.90 2.52
C SER A 78 -18.29 -16.43 2.96
N THR A 79 -18.72 -16.17 4.19
CA THR A 79 -19.08 -14.82 4.69
C THR A 79 -17.95 -13.77 4.68
N ILE A 80 -16.69 -14.20 4.70
CA ILE A 80 -15.52 -13.30 4.65
C ILE A 80 -15.05 -13.08 3.21
N GLU A 81 -15.17 -14.10 2.37
CA GLU A 81 -14.57 -14.10 1.02
C GLU A 81 -15.58 -13.71 -0.06
N ASN A 82 -16.86 -13.82 0.27
CA ASN A 82 -17.99 -13.39 -0.51
C ASN A 82 -19.02 -12.72 0.45
N PRO A 83 -18.65 -11.57 1.04
CA PRO A 83 -19.40 -10.95 2.12
C PRO A 83 -20.70 -10.34 1.63
N SER A 84 -21.86 -10.80 2.13
CA SER A 84 -23.17 -10.21 1.79
C SER A 84 -23.60 -9.09 2.74
N THR A 85 -22.88 -8.90 3.85
CA THR A 85 -23.16 -7.89 4.88
C THR A 85 -21.98 -6.93 5.07
N THR A 86 -22.25 -5.73 5.59
CA THR A 86 -21.21 -4.74 5.93
C THR A 86 -20.20 -5.30 6.93
N GLY A 87 -20.64 -6.06 7.94
CA GLY A 87 -19.74 -6.70 8.90
C GLY A 87 -18.78 -7.69 8.24
N GLY A 88 -19.25 -8.47 7.26
CA GLY A 88 -18.40 -9.35 6.45
C GLY A 88 -17.34 -8.58 5.64
N VAL A 89 -17.72 -7.44 5.06
CA VAL A 89 -16.79 -6.55 4.35
C VAL A 89 -15.74 -5.99 5.30
N VAL A 90 -16.13 -5.51 6.49
CA VAL A 90 -15.18 -5.02 7.51
C VAL A 90 -14.19 -6.10 7.89
N MET A 91 -14.67 -7.34 8.16
CA MET A 91 -13.79 -8.45 8.50
C MET A 91 -12.83 -8.81 7.35
N ARG A 92 -13.32 -8.84 6.10
CA ARG A 92 -12.49 -9.03 4.91
C ARG A 92 -11.38 -7.98 4.82
N MET A 93 -11.73 -6.71 5.02
CA MET A 93 -10.80 -5.59 4.98
C MET A 93 -9.76 -5.66 6.09
N LEU A 94 -10.16 -5.99 7.33
CA LEU A 94 -9.23 -6.19 8.45
C LEU A 94 -8.22 -7.30 8.14
N LEU A 95 -8.68 -8.46 7.66
CA LEU A 95 -7.81 -9.58 7.31
C LEU A 95 -6.91 -9.27 6.10
N GLU A 96 -7.37 -8.45 5.17
CA GLU A 96 -6.54 -8.00 4.06
C GLU A 96 -5.45 -7.05 4.54
N VAL A 97 -5.78 -6.04 5.34
CA VAL A 97 -4.83 -5.01 5.78
C VAL A 97 -3.83 -5.57 6.80
N LEU A 98 -4.30 -6.37 7.75
CA LEU A 98 -3.46 -6.88 8.84
C LEU A 98 -2.72 -8.16 8.47
N LEU A 99 -3.34 -9.04 7.69
CA LEU A 99 -2.79 -10.38 7.44
C LEU A 99 -2.53 -10.70 5.97
N PHE A 100 -2.72 -9.74 5.05
CA PHE A 100 -2.59 -9.96 3.59
C PHE A 100 -3.25 -11.26 3.14
N ARG A 101 -4.48 -11.49 3.61
CA ARG A 101 -5.16 -12.78 3.47
C ARG A 101 -5.28 -13.25 2.02
N SER A 102 -5.54 -12.34 1.08
CA SER A 102 -5.57 -12.69 -0.34
C SER A 102 -4.22 -13.22 -0.85
N LEU A 103 -3.12 -12.61 -0.42
CA LEU A 103 -1.76 -13.04 -0.77
C LEU A 103 -1.38 -14.39 -0.14
N PHE A 104 -1.85 -14.67 1.08
CA PHE A 104 -1.64 -15.98 1.72
C PHE A 104 -2.28 -17.11 0.92
N ARG A 105 -3.47 -16.86 0.37
CA ARG A 105 -4.25 -17.82 -0.42
C ARG A 105 -3.87 -17.87 -1.89
N ASN A 106 -3.03 -16.94 -2.34
CA ASN A 106 -2.67 -16.83 -3.74
C ASN A 106 -1.88 -18.08 -4.18
N THR A 107 -2.33 -18.63 -5.31
CA THR A 107 -1.80 -19.86 -5.90
C THR A 107 -1.21 -19.52 -7.26
N LYS A 108 0.05 -19.87 -7.45
CA LYS A 108 0.79 -19.67 -8.69
C LYS A 108 0.68 -20.93 -9.53
N VAL A 109 0.43 -20.75 -10.82
CA VAL A 109 0.47 -21.83 -11.80
C VAL A 109 1.87 -21.92 -12.38
N ASP A 110 2.48 -23.10 -12.28
CA ASP A 110 3.81 -23.40 -12.81
C ASP A 110 3.71 -24.54 -13.81
N LEU A 111 4.04 -24.25 -15.07
CA LEU A 111 4.19 -25.24 -16.13
C LEU A 111 5.59 -25.85 -16.04
N HIS A 112 5.65 -27.16 -15.83
CA HIS A 112 6.88 -27.94 -15.92
C HIS A 112 6.98 -28.56 -17.33
N GLU A 113 8.13 -29.13 -17.68
CA GLU A 113 8.40 -29.71 -19.00
C GLU A 113 7.19 -30.49 -19.56
N GLY A 114 6.73 -30.08 -20.75
CA GLY A 114 5.50 -30.58 -21.37
C GLY A 114 4.23 -29.84 -20.96
N THR A 115 3.16 -30.59 -20.64
CA THR A 115 1.81 -30.09 -20.28
C THR A 115 1.50 -30.20 -18.79
N LYS A 116 2.50 -30.46 -17.94
CA LYS A 116 2.28 -30.69 -16.51
C LYS A 116 2.11 -29.36 -15.77
N VAL A 117 0.86 -29.05 -15.48
CA VAL A 117 0.47 -27.89 -14.69
C VAL A 117 0.59 -28.24 -13.20
N THR A 118 1.37 -27.44 -12.47
CA THR A 118 1.49 -27.53 -11.00
C THR A 118 1.02 -26.24 -10.37
N TYR A 119 0.52 -26.33 -9.14
CA TYR A 119 0.04 -25.18 -8.39
C TYR A 119 0.90 -25.00 -7.14
N SER A 120 1.64 -23.90 -7.06
CA SER A 120 2.50 -23.56 -5.92
C SER A 120 1.90 -22.42 -5.11
N SER A 121 2.12 -22.42 -3.78
CA SER A 121 1.57 -21.38 -2.90
C SER A 121 2.55 -20.21 -2.75
N SER A 122 2.05 -18.97 -2.72
CA SER A 122 2.89 -17.78 -2.49
C SER A 122 3.19 -17.47 -1.02
N LYS A 123 3.14 -18.47 -0.12
CA LYS A 123 3.37 -18.30 1.34
C LYS A 123 4.69 -17.62 1.69
N TRP A 124 5.77 -17.87 0.95
CA TRP A 124 7.05 -17.19 1.19
C TRP A 124 6.99 -15.70 0.87
N LEU A 125 6.27 -15.32 -0.20
CA LEU A 125 6.03 -13.91 -0.50
C LEU A 125 5.15 -13.27 0.57
N TRP A 126 4.11 -13.98 1.01
CA TRP A 126 3.26 -13.54 2.11
C TRP A 126 4.07 -13.28 3.39
N LEU A 127 4.90 -14.23 3.81
CA LEU A 127 5.71 -14.11 5.03
C LEU A 127 6.69 -12.94 4.92
N GLY A 128 7.43 -12.83 3.81
CA GLY A 128 8.38 -11.74 3.60
C GLY A 128 7.70 -10.37 3.52
N ALA A 129 6.53 -10.27 2.87
CA ALA A 129 5.76 -9.05 2.82
C ALA A 129 5.22 -8.66 4.20
N LEU A 130 4.69 -9.61 4.96
CA LEU A 130 4.16 -9.37 6.31
C LEU A 130 5.28 -8.95 7.27
N ALA A 131 6.41 -9.66 7.26
CA ALA A 131 7.59 -9.32 8.04
C ALA A 131 8.08 -7.91 7.74
N PHE A 132 8.15 -7.52 6.45
CA PHE A 132 8.49 -6.16 6.05
C PHE A 132 7.52 -5.12 6.64
N HIS A 133 6.20 -5.30 6.47
CA HIS A 133 5.22 -4.29 6.89
C HIS A 133 5.15 -4.15 8.42
N TYR A 134 5.18 -5.25 9.16
CA TYR A 134 5.14 -5.19 10.63
C TYR A 134 6.43 -4.63 11.21
N SER A 135 7.60 -4.99 10.67
CA SER A 135 8.85 -4.36 11.12
C SER A 135 8.90 -2.88 10.77
N PHE A 136 8.46 -2.48 9.56
CA PHE A 136 8.33 -1.07 9.21
C PHE A 136 7.39 -0.31 10.15
N LEU A 137 6.19 -0.85 10.40
CA LEU A 137 5.20 -0.24 11.28
C LEU A 137 5.77 -0.09 12.70
N THR A 138 6.36 -1.15 13.25
CA THR A 138 6.97 -1.10 14.58
C THR A 138 8.08 -0.05 14.63
N ILE A 139 8.95 0.01 13.63
CA ILE A 139 10.00 1.03 13.53
C ILE A 139 9.37 2.43 13.54
N VAL A 140 8.36 2.70 12.72
CA VAL A 140 7.65 3.99 12.69
C VAL A 140 7.03 4.33 14.06
N LEU A 141 6.34 3.38 14.70
CA LEU A 141 5.76 3.57 16.03
C LEU A 141 6.82 3.87 17.08
N ARG A 142 7.97 3.19 17.03
CA ARG A 142 9.11 3.43 17.92
C ARG A 142 9.72 4.81 17.69
N HIS A 143 9.77 5.29 16.45
CA HIS A 143 10.27 6.64 16.12
C HIS A 143 9.42 7.74 16.75
N MET A 144 8.15 7.47 17.08
CA MET A 144 7.29 8.44 17.78
C MET A 144 7.86 8.89 19.13
N ARG A 145 8.77 8.11 19.75
CA ARG A 145 9.46 8.51 20.99
C ARG A 145 10.20 9.85 20.89
N PHE A 146 10.64 10.22 19.69
CA PHE A 146 11.37 11.48 19.45
C PHE A 146 10.43 12.69 19.39
N PHE A 147 9.13 12.46 19.23
CA PHE A 147 8.12 13.49 19.06
C PHE A 147 7.22 13.65 20.29
N THR A 148 7.51 12.96 21.39
CA THR A 148 6.72 12.99 22.63
C THR A 148 7.61 13.04 23.87
N GLU A 149 7.21 13.85 24.86
CA GLU A 149 7.83 13.91 26.19
C GLU A 149 6.72 14.15 27.25
N PRO A 150 6.45 13.21 28.18
CA PRO A 150 7.07 11.88 28.30
C PRO A 150 6.69 10.93 27.16
N VAL A 151 7.48 9.87 26.97
CA VAL A 151 7.17 8.83 25.96
C VAL A 151 5.96 8.02 26.41
N PRO A 152 4.89 7.88 25.60
CA PRO A 152 3.72 7.08 25.93
C PRO A 152 4.07 5.63 26.27
N GLY A 153 3.41 5.06 27.29
CA GLY A 153 3.68 3.70 27.77
C GLY A 153 3.51 2.61 26.71
N ILE A 154 2.62 2.79 25.74
CA ILE A 154 2.44 1.86 24.61
C ILE A 154 3.70 1.82 23.73
N ILE A 155 4.30 2.97 23.43
CA ILE A 155 5.53 3.05 22.62
C ILE A 155 6.70 2.42 23.39
N ALA A 156 6.80 2.70 24.69
CA ALA A 156 7.80 2.08 25.56
C ALA A 156 7.64 0.55 25.62
N GLY A 157 6.40 0.04 25.70
CA GLY A 157 6.12 -1.39 25.68
C GLY A 157 6.52 -2.06 24.36
N ILE A 158 6.21 -1.43 23.22
CA ILE A 158 6.64 -1.90 21.89
C ILE A 158 8.18 -1.96 21.81
N GLU A 159 8.87 -0.91 22.27
CA GLU A 159 10.32 -0.88 22.29
C GLU A 159 10.94 -1.97 23.17
N ALA A 160 10.36 -2.21 24.35
CA ALA A 160 10.80 -3.27 25.26
C ALA A 160 10.65 -4.67 24.62
N MET A 161 9.54 -4.92 23.93
CA MET A 161 9.34 -6.16 23.17
C MET A 161 10.39 -6.31 22.06
N ASP A 162 10.66 -5.24 21.32
CA ASP A 162 11.58 -5.27 20.19
C ASP A 162 13.05 -5.47 20.59
N SER A 163 13.40 -5.04 21.80
CA SER A 163 14.74 -5.21 22.40
C SER A 163 14.81 -6.36 23.42
N MET A 164 13.81 -7.24 23.49
CA MET A 164 13.68 -8.26 24.54
C MET A 164 14.87 -9.22 24.63
N LEU A 165 15.58 -9.44 23.52
CA LEU A 165 16.72 -10.36 23.48
C LEU A 165 17.97 -9.78 24.14
N GLN A 166 18.00 -8.46 24.38
CA GLN A 166 19.09 -7.73 25.06
C GLN A 166 20.51 -8.07 24.51
N ILE A 167 20.60 -8.32 23.20
CA ILE A 167 21.86 -8.68 22.54
C ILE A 167 22.66 -7.40 22.25
N GLY A 168 23.88 -7.31 22.78
CA GLY A 168 24.81 -6.20 22.53
C GLY A 168 24.55 -4.93 23.35
N ALA A 169 25.47 -3.97 23.22
CA ALA A 169 25.38 -2.65 23.85
C ALA A 169 25.82 -1.56 22.84
N PRO A 170 24.92 -0.76 22.23
CA PRO A 170 23.47 -0.69 22.46
C PRO A 170 22.70 -1.98 22.11
N THR A 171 21.52 -2.17 22.71
CA THR A 171 20.70 -3.37 22.46
C THR A 171 20.26 -3.45 21.00
N LEU A 172 20.36 -4.64 20.43
CA LEU A 172 19.86 -4.94 19.09
C LEU A 172 18.33 -4.98 19.08
N TYR A 173 17.71 -4.26 18.16
CA TYR A 173 16.28 -4.43 17.89
C TYR A 173 16.05 -5.54 16.87
N LEU A 174 15.10 -6.43 17.17
CA LEU A 174 14.75 -7.53 16.28
C LEU A 174 14.19 -7.01 14.95
N THR A 175 13.41 -5.93 14.99
CA THR A 175 12.85 -5.31 13.79
C THR A 175 13.91 -4.80 12.84
N ASP A 176 15.04 -4.26 13.31
CA ASP A 176 16.11 -3.76 12.43
C ASP A 176 16.65 -4.92 11.54
N VAL A 177 16.86 -6.10 12.14
CA VAL A 177 17.35 -7.30 11.43
C VAL A 177 16.27 -7.87 10.50
N VAL A 178 15.05 -8.06 11.02
CA VAL A 178 13.92 -8.60 10.25
C VAL A 178 13.59 -7.68 9.07
N PHE A 179 13.65 -6.37 9.27
CA PHE A 179 13.38 -5.38 8.24
C PHE A 179 14.38 -5.47 7.09
N VAL A 180 15.68 -5.41 7.39
CA VAL A 180 16.74 -5.51 6.36
C VAL A 180 16.64 -6.85 5.63
N ALA A 181 16.43 -7.96 6.34
CA ALA A 181 16.25 -9.27 5.74
C ALA A 181 15.01 -9.33 4.82
N ALA A 182 13.87 -8.80 5.26
CA ALA A 182 12.63 -8.80 4.50
C ALA A 182 12.71 -7.93 3.24
N VAL A 183 13.25 -6.70 3.34
CA VAL A 183 13.43 -5.83 2.16
C VAL A 183 14.41 -6.46 1.17
N THR A 184 15.52 -7.03 1.67
CA THR A 184 16.49 -7.73 0.83
C THR A 184 15.84 -8.93 0.13
N TYR A 185 15.05 -9.74 0.83
CA TYR A 185 14.30 -10.84 0.23
C TYR A 185 13.35 -10.37 -0.88
N LEU A 186 12.56 -9.31 -0.63
CA LEU A 186 11.62 -8.75 -1.61
C LEU A 186 12.35 -8.18 -2.84
N PHE A 187 13.50 -7.53 -2.63
CA PHE A 187 14.38 -7.05 -3.69
C PHE A 187 14.98 -8.20 -4.51
N VAL A 188 15.60 -9.19 -3.85
CA VAL A 188 16.20 -10.37 -4.47
C VAL A 188 15.15 -11.11 -5.30
N ARG A 189 13.95 -11.34 -4.76
CA ARG A 189 12.83 -11.92 -5.52
C ARG A 189 12.51 -11.12 -6.78
N ARG A 190 12.47 -9.79 -6.69
CA ARG A 190 12.17 -8.91 -7.84
C ARG A 190 13.26 -8.95 -8.90
N VAL A 191 14.53 -9.08 -8.50
CA VAL A 191 15.63 -9.19 -9.47
C VAL A 191 15.85 -10.60 -9.94
N VAL A 192 15.59 -11.68 -9.20
CA VAL A 192 15.91 -13.05 -9.65
C VAL A 192 14.79 -13.64 -10.51
N VAL A 193 13.52 -13.39 -10.17
CA VAL A 193 12.38 -14.00 -10.88
C VAL A 193 12.16 -13.30 -12.24
N PRO A 194 12.33 -13.99 -13.38
CA PRO A 194 12.32 -13.35 -14.71
C PRO A 194 11.02 -12.59 -15.03
N GLN A 195 9.87 -13.18 -14.71
CA GLN A 195 8.56 -12.59 -14.97
C GLN A 195 8.38 -11.27 -14.21
N ILE A 196 8.83 -11.23 -12.96
CA ILE A 196 8.74 -10.04 -12.11
C ILE A 196 9.76 -8.99 -12.56
N ARG A 197 10.98 -9.39 -12.91
CA ARG A 197 12.02 -8.50 -13.44
C ARG A 197 11.55 -7.82 -14.73
N TYR A 198 10.89 -8.57 -15.62
CA TYR A 198 10.41 -8.08 -16.91
C TYR A 198 9.39 -6.94 -16.75
N ILE A 199 8.40 -7.10 -15.87
CA ILE A 199 7.36 -6.09 -15.62
C ILE A 199 7.79 -4.97 -14.66
N SER A 200 8.97 -5.08 -14.02
CA SER A 200 9.43 -4.09 -13.05
C SER A 200 9.92 -2.81 -13.72
N LEU A 201 9.57 -1.67 -13.12
CA LEU A 201 9.95 -0.32 -13.54
C LEU A 201 10.90 0.31 -12.52
N VAL A 202 11.49 1.46 -12.84
CA VAL A 202 12.39 2.21 -11.93
C VAL A 202 11.69 2.53 -10.60
N GLN A 203 10.41 2.90 -10.66
CA GLN A 203 9.55 3.15 -9.50
C GLN A 203 9.30 1.92 -8.59
N ASP A 204 9.65 0.71 -9.04
CA ASP A 204 9.54 -0.50 -8.23
C ASP A 204 10.85 -0.84 -7.48
N TYR A 205 11.98 -0.35 -7.97
CA TYR A 205 13.31 -0.54 -7.36
C TYR A 205 13.68 0.63 -6.46
N PHE A 206 13.36 1.85 -6.87
CA PHE A 206 13.72 3.07 -6.14
C PHE A 206 13.26 3.07 -4.68
N PRO A 207 11.98 2.76 -4.36
CA PRO A 207 11.53 2.77 -2.96
C PRO A 207 12.23 1.69 -2.12
N LEU A 208 12.53 0.52 -2.69
CA LEU A 208 13.22 -0.55 -1.97
C LEU A 208 14.65 -0.13 -1.59
N PHE A 209 15.38 0.49 -2.53
CA PHE A 209 16.72 1.01 -2.23
C PHE A 209 16.69 2.20 -1.28
N LEU A 210 15.72 3.12 -1.43
CA LEU A 210 15.57 4.27 -0.55
C LEU A 210 15.31 3.81 0.89
N ILE A 211 14.39 2.86 1.06
CA ILE A 211 14.07 2.27 2.36
C ILE A 211 15.26 1.52 2.97
N LEU A 212 16.02 0.76 2.16
CA LEU A 212 17.26 0.14 2.63
C LEU A 212 18.30 1.19 3.04
N GLY A 213 18.45 2.28 2.29
CA GLY A 213 19.34 3.39 2.65
C GLY A 213 18.96 4.05 3.97
N ILE A 214 17.66 4.25 4.22
CA ILE A 214 17.13 4.74 5.49
C ILE A 214 17.44 3.75 6.62
N ALA A 215 17.21 2.46 6.40
CA ALA A 215 17.51 1.42 7.40
C ALA A 215 19.00 1.39 7.75
N PHE A 216 19.87 1.31 6.74
CA PHE A 216 21.31 1.24 6.95
C PHE A 216 21.87 2.50 7.58
N SER A 217 21.41 3.70 7.18
CA SER A 217 21.81 4.94 7.85
C SER A 217 21.35 4.98 9.32
N GLY A 218 20.13 4.52 9.62
CA GLY A 218 19.61 4.42 10.99
C GLY A 218 20.40 3.46 11.87
N ILE A 219 20.66 2.25 11.37
CA ILE A 219 21.50 1.23 12.03
C ILE A 219 22.93 1.78 12.23
N PHE A 220 23.50 2.42 11.21
CA PHE A 220 24.83 3.00 11.29
C PHE A 220 24.94 4.07 12.37
N MET A 221 23.96 4.96 12.47
CA MET A 221 23.90 5.97 13.51
C MET A 221 23.85 5.38 14.92
N ARG A 222 23.09 4.30 15.12
CA ARG A 222 22.91 3.67 16.43
C ARG A 222 24.16 2.93 16.91
N TYR A 223 24.77 2.10 16.06
CA TYR A 223 25.83 1.20 16.50
C TYR A 223 27.25 1.74 16.26
N PHE A 224 27.43 2.58 15.22
CA PHE A 224 28.76 3.01 14.78
C PHE A 224 28.99 4.50 15.03
N ALA A 225 28.19 5.39 14.42
CA ALA A 225 28.41 6.83 14.54
C ALA A 225 28.02 7.40 15.92
N LYS A 226 27.10 6.74 16.64
CA LYS A 226 26.65 7.11 17.99
C LYS A 226 26.26 8.59 18.09
N VAL A 227 25.35 8.99 17.21
CA VAL A 227 24.79 10.35 17.16
C VAL A 227 24.15 10.73 18.50
N ASP A 228 24.26 12.00 18.89
CA ASP A 228 23.64 12.53 20.09
C ASP A 228 22.10 12.50 19.99
N ILE A 229 21.52 11.55 20.71
CA ILE A 229 20.08 11.28 20.74
C ILE A 229 19.31 12.45 21.38
N ILE A 230 19.93 13.22 22.30
CA ILE A 230 19.30 14.37 22.95
C ILE A 230 19.09 15.47 21.92
N SER A 231 20.13 15.83 21.17
CA SER A 231 20.05 16.81 20.09
C SER A 231 19.09 16.38 18.97
N VAL A 232 19.08 15.10 18.59
CA VAL A 232 18.08 14.57 17.65
C VAL A 232 16.66 14.76 18.18
N LYS A 233 16.42 14.47 19.46
CA LYS A 233 15.10 14.65 20.08
C LYS A 233 14.71 16.13 20.14
N GLN A 234 15.63 17.02 20.47
CA GLN A 234 15.39 18.47 20.47
C GLN A 234 14.97 18.96 19.08
N LEU A 235 15.66 18.52 18.01
CA LEU A 235 15.28 18.87 16.65
C LEU A 235 13.91 18.30 16.27
N ALA A 236 13.64 17.02 16.58
CA ALA A 236 12.36 16.37 16.29
C ALA A 236 11.18 17.05 17.00
N MET A 237 11.34 17.41 18.28
CA MET A 237 10.38 18.23 19.03
C MET A 237 10.25 19.63 18.43
N GLY A 238 11.36 20.23 17.98
CA GLY A 238 11.37 21.51 17.28
C GLY A 238 10.53 21.49 16.01
N LEU A 239 10.62 20.43 15.20
CA LEU A 239 9.81 20.27 13.99
C LEU A 239 8.30 20.24 14.29
N VAL A 240 7.88 19.52 15.33
CA VAL A 240 6.45 19.41 15.69
C VAL A 240 5.92 20.65 16.42
N THR A 241 6.78 21.36 17.13
CA THR A 241 6.43 22.63 17.82
C THR A 241 6.67 23.87 16.94
N PHE A 242 7.06 23.68 15.68
CA PHE A 242 7.40 24.75 14.73
C PHE A 242 8.50 25.71 15.23
N SER A 243 9.47 25.17 15.97
CA SER A 243 10.70 25.87 16.35
C SER A 243 11.76 25.78 15.24
N TRP A 244 12.40 26.91 14.94
CA TRP A 244 13.36 27.06 13.83
C TRP A 244 14.83 27.00 14.30
N VAL A 245 15.10 26.15 15.29
CA VAL A 245 16.44 25.97 15.87
C VAL A 245 16.97 24.59 15.52
N VAL A 246 18.21 24.55 15.03
CA VAL A 246 18.95 23.31 14.81
C VAL A 246 19.98 23.18 15.94
N PRO A 247 19.88 22.13 16.78
CA PRO A 247 20.90 21.84 17.78
C PRO A 247 22.25 21.56 17.15
N GLU A 248 23.32 22.03 17.79
CA GLU A 248 24.70 21.78 17.33
C GLU A 248 25.13 20.33 17.64
N GLY A 249 26.04 19.77 16.85
CA GLY A 249 26.72 18.52 17.18
C GLY A 249 25.98 17.22 16.85
N ILE A 250 24.87 17.25 16.09
CA ILE A 250 24.12 16.03 15.71
C ILE A 250 24.96 15.11 14.78
N GLY A 251 25.77 15.69 13.90
CA GLY A 251 26.62 14.94 12.98
C GLY A 251 25.95 14.59 11.65
N VAL A 252 26.77 14.47 10.60
CA VAL A 252 26.32 14.41 9.20
C VAL A 252 25.44 13.19 8.87
N MET A 253 25.68 12.04 9.53
CA MET A 253 24.90 10.82 9.27
C MET A 253 23.41 10.99 9.59
N PHE A 254 23.07 11.83 10.58
CA PHE A 254 21.69 12.17 10.86
C PHE A 254 21.05 12.95 9.73
N TYR A 255 21.72 13.97 9.20
CA TYR A 255 21.19 14.74 8.08
C TYR A 255 21.03 13.90 6.81
N ILE A 256 21.91 12.92 6.57
CA ILE A 256 21.73 11.92 5.50
C ILE A 256 20.46 11.10 5.74
N HIS A 257 20.28 10.55 6.94
CA HIS A 257 19.09 9.77 7.28
C HIS A 257 17.82 10.61 7.14
N MET A 258 17.80 11.80 7.73
CA MET A 258 16.68 12.72 7.70
C MET A 258 16.33 13.16 6.28
N PHE A 259 17.33 13.38 5.43
CA PHE A 259 17.12 13.70 4.02
C PHE A 259 16.47 12.54 3.27
N LEU A 260 16.98 11.31 3.44
CA LEU A 260 16.39 10.14 2.77
C LEU A 260 14.94 9.90 3.24
N VAL A 261 14.65 10.08 4.53
CA VAL A 261 13.28 10.02 5.07
C VAL A 261 12.41 11.13 4.47
N SER A 262 12.92 12.35 4.36
CA SER A 262 12.21 13.48 3.73
C SER A 262 11.90 13.21 2.26
N VAL A 263 12.85 12.63 1.51
CA VAL A 263 12.63 12.20 0.13
C VAL A 263 11.57 11.10 0.07
N LEU A 264 11.58 10.13 1.00
CA LEU A 264 10.55 9.10 1.08
C LEU A 264 9.16 9.71 1.30
N LEU A 265 9.03 10.66 2.23
CA LEU A 265 7.77 11.36 2.50
C LEU A 265 7.28 12.15 1.28
N ALA A 266 8.14 12.96 0.65
CA ALA A 266 7.77 13.73 -0.53
C ALA A 266 7.40 12.82 -1.73
N TYR A 267 8.09 11.68 -1.87
CA TYR A 267 7.82 10.70 -2.91
C TYR A 267 6.54 9.89 -2.67
N PHE A 268 6.16 9.69 -1.40
CA PHE A 268 5.05 8.82 -1.00
C PHE A 268 3.74 9.09 -1.77
N PRO A 269 3.15 10.31 -1.76
CA PRO A 269 1.87 10.58 -2.41
C PRO A 269 1.89 10.49 -3.95
N LEU A 270 3.09 10.53 -4.52
CA LEU A 270 3.33 10.48 -5.97
C LEU A 270 3.56 9.05 -6.47
N SER A 271 3.53 8.05 -5.58
CA SER A 271 4.03 6.71 -5.87
C SER A 271 3.06 5.58 -5.54
N LYS A 272 3.49 4.36 -5.82
CA LYS A 272 2.78 3.12 -5.44
C LYS A 272 2.68 2.90 -3.92
N LEU A 273 3.41 3.67 -3.11
CA LEU A 273 3.32 3.60 -1.63
C LEU A 273 1.94 4.04 -1.12
N MET A 274 1.22 4.82 -1.93
CA MET A 274 -0.17 5.21 -1.64
C MET A 274 -1.16 4.05 -1.53
N HIS A 275 -0.75 2.80 -1.82
CA HIS A 275 -1.55 1.62 -1.49
C HIS A 275 -1.95 1.57 -0.01
N MET A 276 -1.17 2.19 0.90
CA MET A 276 -1.51 2.34 2.32
C MET A 276 -2.90 2.96 2.54
N GLY A 277 -3.24 4.01 1.78
CA GLY A 277 -4.58 4.61 1.81
C GLY A 277 -5.54 3.99 0.80
N GLY A 278 -5.04 3.68 -0.40
CA GLY A 278 -5.86 3.21 -1.53
C GLY A 278 -6.57 1.88 -1.29
N VAL A 279 -6.04 1.02 -0.41
CA VAL A 279 -6.67 -0.27 -0.07
C VAL A 279 -8.11 -0.09 0.44
N PHE A 280 -8.38 0.96 1.24
CA PHE A 280 -9.69 1.22 1.83
C PHE A 280 -10.73 1.73 0.85
N LEU A 281 -10.28 2.30 -0.27
CA LEU A 281 -11.12 2.91 -1.29
C LEU A 281 -11.29 2.01 -2.53
N SER A 282 -10.78 0.78 -2.50
CA SER A 282 -10.90 -0.16 -3.62
C SER A 282 -12.31 -0.80 -3.67
N PRO A 283 -13.12 -0.53 -4.71
CA PRO A 283 -14.48 -1.10 -4.85
C PRO A 283 -14.51 -2.62 -4.83
N THR A 284 -13.48 -3.23 -5.41
CA THR A 284 -13.33 -4.69 -5.44
C THR A 284 -13.21 -5.31 -4.04
N ARG A 285 -12.82 -4.52 -3.04
CA ARG A 285 -12.57 -4.99 -1.67
C ARG A 285 -13.60 -4.50 -0.66
N ASN A 286 -14.05 -3.25 -0.79
CA ASN A 286 -14.91 -2.58 0.19
C ASN A 286 -16.42 -2.62 -0.13
N MET A 287 -16.83 -3.30 -1.20
CA MET A 287 -18.24 -3.55 -1.52
C MET A 287 -18.71 -4.92 -1.00
N ASN A 288 -20.01 -5.03 -0.71
CA ASN A 288 -20.65 -6.30 -0.40
C ASN A 288 -21.11 -7.04 -1.67
N CYS A 289 -21.02 -8.36 -1.65
CA CYS A 289 -21.48 -9.25 -2.69
C CYS A 289 -22.95 -9.64 -2.48
N ALA A 290 -23.85 -8.65 -2.53
CA ALA A 290 -25.27 -8.84 -2.21
C ALA A 290 -26.19 -8.76 -3.44
N SER A 291 -25.67 -9.01 -4.65
CA SER A 291 -26.42 -8.86 -5.92
C SER A 291 -27.67 -9.74 -6.02
N ARG A 292 -27.72 -10.85 -5.28
CA ARG A 292 -28.91 -11.73 -5.18
C ARG A 292 -29.96 -11.27 -4.17
N LYS A 293 -29.60 -10.34 -3.28
CA LYS A 293 -30.46 -9.82 -2.21
C LYS A 293 -30.99 -8.43 -2.53
N PHE A 294 -30.14 -7.60 -3.15
CA PHE A 294 -30.47 -6.24 -3.52
C PHE A 294 -29.92 -5.93 -4.91
N ARG A 295 -30.70 -5.22 -5.72
CA ARG A 295 -30.23 -4.64 -6.96
C ARG A 295 -29.31 -3.47 -6.63
N HIS A 296 -28.06 -3.51 -7.10
CA HIS A 296 -27.20 -2.33 -7.07
C HIS A 296 -27.75 -1.30 -8.05
N ILE A 297 -28.16 -0.14 -7.53
CA ILE A 297 -28.61 0.97 -8.35
C ILE A 297 -27.39 1.85 -8.62
N ASN A 298 -27.08 2.01 -9.91
CA ASN A 298 -26.03 2.91 -10.32
C ASN A 298 -26.41 4.34 -9.88
N PRO A 299 -25.57 5.03 -9.07
CA PRO A 299 -25.86 6.40 -8.65
C PRO A 299 -25.87 7.38 -9.83
N TRP A 300 -25.29 6.99 -10.97
CA TRP A 300 -25.38 7.75 -12.21
C TRP A 300 -26.69 7.45 -12.93
N LYS A 301 -27.63 8.39 -12.87
CA LYS A 301 -28.80 8.38 -13.75
C LYS A 301 -28.38 8.87 -15.13
N PHE A 302 -28.48 7.99 -16.11
CA PHE A 302 -28.30 8.38 -17.49
C PHE A 302 -29.61 9.03 -17.97
N GLU A 303 -29.83 10.30 -17.63
CA GLU A 303 -31.09 11.01 -17.94
C GLU A 303 -31.32 11.14 -19.45
N ASN A 304 -30.26 11.10 -20.25
CA ASN A 304 -30.30 11.27 -21.71
C ASN A 304 -29.83 10.02 -22.48
N VAL A 305 -29.75 8.86 -21.83
CA VAL A 305 -29.46 7.61 -22.56
C VAL A 305 -30.77 6.89 -22.79
N HIS A 306 -31.12 6.81 -24.07
CA HIS A 306 -32.21 5.96 -24.54
C HIS A 306 -31.82 4.50 -24.27
N TYR A 307 -32.63 3.81 -23.47
CA TYR A 307 -32.52 2.37 -23.28
C TYR A 307 -33.53 1.72 -24.20
N HIS A 308 -33.06 0.81 -25.05
CA HIS A 308 -33.95 0.01 -25.90
C HIS A 308 -34.93 -0.75 -25.02
N THR A 309 -36.18 -0.30 -25.00
CA THR A 309 -37.19 -0.92 -24.15
C THR A 309 -37.62 -2.25 -24.74
N TYR A 310 -38.27 -3.08 -23.93
CA TYR A 310 -38.82 -4.32 -24.47
C TYR A 310 -39.84 -4.03 -25.57
N GLU A 311 -40.67 -2.99 -25.42
CA GLU A 311 -41.65 -2.61 -26.45
C GLU A 311 -40.98 -2.19 -27.76
N GLU A 312 -39.87 -1.46 -27.71
CA GLU A 312 -39.11 -1.07 -28.89
C GLU A 312 -38.37 -2.25 -29.54
N TYR A 313 -37.82 -3.15 -28.71
CA TYR A 313 -37.21 -4.40 -29.18
C TYR A 313 -38.25 -5.29 -29.85
N GLU A 314 -39.41 -5.44 -29.21
CA GLU A 314 -40.53 -6.19 -29.75
C GLU A 314 -41.02 -5.53 -31.05
N ASP A 315 -41.25 -4.22 -31.09
CA ASP A 315 -41.67 -3.52 -32.32
C ASP A 315 -40.66 -3.72 -33.48
N GLU A 316 -39.35 -3.77 -33.20
CA GLU A 316 -38.30 -3.99 -34.21
C GLU A 316 -38.20 -5.46 -34.68
N PHE A 317 -38.40 -6.41 -33.77
CA PHE A 317 -38.13 -7.83 -34.04
C PHE A 317 -39.38 -8.73 -34.04
N ARG A 318 -40.58 -8.18 -33.85
CA ARG A 318 -41.84 -8.92 -33.67
C ARG A 318 -42.04 -10.02 -34.70
N GLU A 319 -41.93 -9.69 -35.98
CA GLU A 319 -42.12 -10.66 -37.07
C GLU A 319 -41.18 -11.85 -36.94
N LYS A 320 -39.89 -11.58 -36.66
CA LYS A 320 -38.87 -12.64 -36.46
C LYS A 320 -39.10 -13.43 -35.19
N MET A 321 -39.65 -12.80 -34.15
CA MET A 321 -40.00 -13.46 -32.90
C MET A 321 -41.17 -14.42 -33.11
N VAL A 322 -42.23 -13.97 -33.78
CA VAL A 322 -43.40 -14.81 -34.10
C VAL A 322 -43.02 -15.95 -35.05
N ASP A 323 -42.21 -15.70 -36.09
CA ASP A 323 -41.68 -16.74 -37.00
C ASP A 323 -40.83 -17.81 -36.28
N LYS A 324 -40.34 -17.50 -35.08
CA LYS A 324 -39.55 -18.41 -34.24
C LYS A 324 -40.32 -18.93 -33.03
N ASP A 325 -41.65 -18.80 -33.03
CA ASP A 325 -42.55 -19.19 -31.95
C ASP A 325 -42.16 -18.59 -30.58
N LEU A 326 -41.55 -17.39 -30.59
CA LEU A 326 -41.24 -16.65 -29.37
C LEU A 326 -42.47 -15.87 -28.90
N PRO A 327 -42.72 -15.79 -27.58
CA PRO A 327 -43.83 -15.04 -27.02
C PRO A 327 -43.69 -13.53 -27.29
N VAL A 328 -44.80 -12.88 -27.66
CA VAL A 328 -44.91 -11.44 -27.91
C VAL A 328 -46.11 -10.87 -27.15
N ASP A 329 -46.04 -9.61 -26.70
CA ASP A 329 -47.12 -8.95 -25.96
C ASP A 329 -48.13 -8.29 -26.90
N LYS A 330 -47.67 -7.82 -28.08
CA LYS A 330 -48.51 -7.28 -29.15
C LYS A 330 -48.58 -8.30 -30.30
N PRO A 331 -49.76 -8.87 -30.61
CA PRO A 331 -49.91 -9.76 -31.76
C PRO A 331 -49.62 -9.00 -33.07
N LEU A 332 -49.18 -9.71 -34.10
CA LEU A 332 -49.08 -9.14 -35.45
C LEU A 332 -50.46 -8.66 -35.88
N ALA A 333 -50.52 -7.47 -36.50
CA ALA A 333 -51.78 -6.98 -37.05
C ALA A 333 -52.28 -7.97 -38.11
N GLU A 334 -53.58 -8.32 -38.04
CA GLU A 334 -54.19 -9.19 -39.05
C GLU A 334 -54.08 -8.51 -40.43
N GLY A 335 -53.29 -9.12 -41.32
CA GLY A 335 -53.13 -8.67 -42.72
C GLY A 335 -51.80 -7.98 -43.07
N ALA A 336 -50.77 -8.05 -42.23
CA ALA A 336 -49.41 -7.74 -42.64
C ALA A 336 -48.75 -8.96 -43.31
N GLU A 337 -49.17 -9.25 -44.56
CA GLU A 337 -48.42 -10.08 -45.51
C GLU A 337 -47.63 -9.20 -46.49
#